data_AF-A0A7C1PRQ3-F1
#
_entry.id   AF-A0A7C1PRQ3-F1
#
_cell.length_a   1.000
_cell.length_b   1.000
_cell.length_c   1.000
_cell.angle_alpha   90.00
_cell.angle_beta   90.00
_cell.angle_gamma   90.00
#
_symmetry.space_group_name_H-M   'P 1'
#
loop_
_entity.id
_entity.type
_entity.pdbx_description
1 polymer ?
#
loop_
_entity_poly.entity_id
_entity_poly.type
_entity_poly.pdbx_seq_one_letter_code
_entity_poly.pdbx_strand_id
1 'polypeptide(L)'
;MISEERILSLFRSVKKPLAFMEVLSRLGLEKPESRQLKKLLRQLVKDGNIIRTRKGKYGLTEEMSLIKGIFEAHRDGYGFVIPEEPNTKDLFIPPRSTLGAMEGDRVIAR
;
A
#
# COMPACT_ATOMS: atom_id res chain seq x y z
N MET A 1 -22.45 -8.63 -5.91
CA MET A 1 -21.84 -7.28 -5.98
C MET A 1 -20.45 -7.32 -5.35
N ILE A 2 -19.43 -6.84 -6.05
CA ILE A 2 -18.11 -6.63 -5.47
C ILE A 2 -18.18 -5.37 -4.58
N SER A 3 -17.73 -5.48 -3.34
CA SER A 3 -17.56 -4.38 -2.39
C SER A 3 -16.12 -4.26 -1.93
N GLU A 4 -15.75 -3.07 -1.45
CA GLU A 4 -14.42 -2.78 -0.90
C GLU A 4 -14.09 -3.67 0.30
N GLU A 5 -15.03 -3.85 1.23
CA GLU A 5 -14.89 -4.72 2.40
C GLU A 5 -14.57 -6.16 2.02
N ARG A 6 -15.15 -6.68 0.93
CA ARG A 6 -14.89 -8.05 0.47
C ARG A 6 -13.49 -8.21 -0.10
N ILE A 7 -12.94 -7.14 -0.70
CA ILE A 7 -11.55 -7.12 -1.18
C ILE A 7 -10.59 -7.06 0.02
N LEU A 8 -10.87 -6.18 0.99
CA LEU A 8 -10.05 -6.03 2.19
C LEU A 8 -10.04 -7.30 3.05
N SER A 9 -11.20 -7.95 3.22
CA SER A 9 -11.31 -9.21 3.97
C SER A 9 -10.53 -10.35 3.31
N LEU A 10 -10.53 -10.43 1.97
CA LEU A 10 -9.70 -11.37 1.23
C LEU A 10 -8.22 -11.16 1.55
N PHE A 11 -7.73 -9.92 1.48
CA PHE A 11 -6.32 -9.65 1.77
C PHE A 11 -5.98 -9.97 3.23
N ARG A 12 -6.85 -9.63 4.19
CA ARG A 12 -6.68 -9.93 5.64
C ARG A 12 -6.59 -11.42 5.92
N SER A 13 -7.37 -12.23 5.19
CA SER A 13 -7.34 -13.69 5.32
C SER A 13 -6.07 -14.30 4.74
N VAL A 14 -5.54 -13.70 3.66
CA VAL A 14 -4.49 -14.29 2.85
C VAL A 14 -3.09 -13.95 3.35
N LYS A 15 -2.92 -12.81 4.01
CA LYS A 15 -1.64 -12.37 4.59
C LYS A 15 -0.46 -12.24 3.65
N LYS A 16 -0.72 -12.15 2.34
CA LYS A 16 0.31 -12.02 1.31
C LYS A 16 -0.18 -11.21 0.10
N PRO A 17 0.75 -10.55 -0.64
CA PRO A 17 0.38 -9.85 -1.85
C PRO A 17 -0.12 -10.80 -2.95
N LEU A 18 -1.23 -10.45 -3.57
CA LEU A 18 -1.87 -11.21 -4.65
C LEU A 18 -1.81 -10.50 -5.98
N ALA A 19 -1.58 -11.26 -7.05
CA ALA A 19 -1.74 -10.76 -8.40
C ALA A 19 -3.22 -10.50 -8.73
N PHE A 20 -3.49 -9.61 -9.69
CA PHE A 20 -4.86 -9.31 -10.13
C PHE A 20 -5.67 -10.57 -10.50
N MET A 21 -5.03 -11.53 -11.18
CA MET A 21 -5.67 -12.80 -11.55
C MET A 21 -6.00 -13.66 -10.32
N GLU A 22 -5.14 -13.69 -9.31
CA GLU A 22 -5.42 -14.42 -8.07
C GLU A 22 -6.58 -13.78 -7.30
N VAL A 23 -6.67 -12.45 -7.28
CA VAL A 23 -7.79 -11.73 -6.67
C VAL A 23 -9.10 -12.04 -7.39
N LEU A 24 -9.10 -12.03 -8.74
CA LEU A 24 -10.26 -12.43 -9.55
C LEU A 24 -10.71 -13.85 -9.22
N SER A 25 -9.80 -14.83 -9.29
CA SER A 25 -10.13 -16.23 -9.05
C SER A 25 -10.63 -16.47 -7.63
N ARG A 26 -10.04 -15.82 -6.62
CA ARG A 26 -10.45 -16.00 -5.21
C ARG A 26 -11.76 -15.32 -4.86
N LEU A 27 -12.09 -14.21 -5.52
CA LEU A 27 -13.39 -13.56 -5.37
C LEU A 27 -14.48 -14.26 -6.20
N GLY A 28 -14.11 -15.26 -7.03
CA GLY A 28 -15.04 -15.98 -7.90
C GLY A 28 -15.61 -15.08 -9.01
N LEU A 29 -14.81 -14.14 -9.50
CA LEU A 29 -15.24 -13.11 -10.44
C LEU A 29 -14.91 -13.47 -11.88
N GLU A 30 -15.82 -13.10 -12.77
CA GLU A 30 -15.65 -13.35 -14.20
C GLU A 30 -15.02 -12.16 -14.96
N LYS A 31 -14.66 -12.38 -16.23
CA LYS A 31 -14.09 -11.35 -17.12
C LYS A 31 -14.89 -10.04 -17.17
N PRO A 32 -16.24 -10.02 -17.17
CA PRO A 32 -17.01 -8.77 -17.15
C PRO A 32 -16.74 -7.92 -15.90
N GLU A 33 -16.57 -8.57 -14.75
CA GLU A 33 -16.39 -7.93 -13.45
C GLU A 33 -14.95 -7.42 -13.23
N SER A 34 -14.01 -7.91 -14.05
CA SER A 34 -12.60 -7.47 -14.00
C SER A 34 -12.44 -5.96 -14.12
N ARG A 35 -13.29 -5.29 -14.91
CA ARG A 35 -13.24 -3.84 -15.11
C ARG A 35 -13.62 -3.09 -13.83
N GLN A 36 -14.63 -3.60 -13.12
CA GLN A 36 -15.09 -3.06 -11.84
C GLN A 36 -14.06 -3.33 -10.73
N LEU A 37 -13.52 -4.55 -10.64
CA LEU A 37 -12.45 -4.88 -9.70
C LEU A 37 -11.22 -3.96 -9.88
N LYS A 38 -10.81 -3.71 -11.12
CA LYS A 38 -9.67 -2.83 -11.43
C LYS A 38 -9.92 -1.37 -11.05
N LYS A 39 -11.18 -0.92 -11.02
CA LYS A 39 -11.56 0.41 -10.53
C LYS A 39 -11.46 0.45 -9.01
N LEU A 40 -12.04 -0.53 -8.33
CA LEU A 40 -12.00 -0.63 -6.86
C LEU A 40 -10.58 -0.80 -6.31
N LEU A 41 -9.75 -1.66 -6.91
CA LEU A 41 -8.35 -1.79 -6.50
C LEU A 41 -7.57 -0.48 -6.66
N ARG A 42 -7.86 0.31 -7.70
CA ARG A 42 -7.23 1.64 -7.86
C ARG A 42 -7.71 2.61 -6.78
N GLN A 43 -8.99 2.56 -6.43
CA GLN A 43 -9.56 3.37 -5.35
C GLN A 43 -8.89 3.02 -4.01
N LEU A 44 -8.87 1.74 -3.65
CA LEU A 44 -8.23 1.25 -2.42
C LEU A 44 -6.73 1.57 -2.36
N VAL A 45 -6.03 1.57 -3.50
CA VAL A 45 -4.63 2.04 -3.57
C VAL A 45 -4.52 3.54 -3.33
N LYS A 46 -5.43 4.33 -3.93
CA LYS A 46 -5.46 5.78 -3.75
C LYS A 46 -5.77 6.17 -2.30
N ASP A 47 -6.67 5.44 -1.67
CA ASP A 47 -7.06 5.64 -0.26
C ASP A 47 -5.97 5.13 0.70
N GLY A 48 -5.06 4.29 0.22
CA GLY A 48 -3.94 3.74 0.99
C GLY A 48 -4.29 2.50 1.81
N ASN A 49 -5.47 1.92 1.60
CA ASN A 49 -5.90 0.67 2.25
C ASN A 49 -5.10 -0.54 1.76
N ILE A 50 -4.69 -0.52 0.49
CA ILE A 50 -3.83 -1.53 -0.11
C ILE A 50 -2.69 -0.88 -0.88
N ILE A 51 -1.58 -1.57 -1.06
CA ILE A 51 -0.48 -1.14 -1.91
C ILE A 51 -0.35 -2.01 -3.15
N ARG A 52 0.07 -1.40 -4.27
CA ARG A 52 0.48 -2.13 -5.46
C ARG A 52 2.00 -2.23 -5.49
N THR A 53 2.51 -3.44 -5.31
CA THR A 53 3.93 -3.75 -5.41
C THR A 53 4.46 -3.53 -6.83
N ARG A 54 5.78 -3.33 -6.97
CA ARG A 54 6.48 -3.18 -8.26
C ARG A 54 6.30 -4.38 -9.21
N LYS A 55 6.00 -5.57 -8.66
CA LYS A 55 5.66 -6.79 -9.42
C LYS A 55 4.19 -6.87 -9.85
N GLY A 56 3.41 -5.81 -9.62
CA GLY A 56 2.00 -5.76 -10.01
C GLY A 56 1.04 -6.51 -9.08
N LYS A 57 1.49 -6.92 -7.89
CA LYS A 57 0.66 -7.55 -6.85
C LYS A 57 0.09 -6.51 -5.89
N TYR A 58 -1.07 -6.80 -5.33
CA TYR A 58 -1.80 -5.99 -4.35
C TYR A 58 -1.69 -6.63 -2.97
N GLY A 59 -1.50 -5.85 -1.92
CA GLY A 59 -1.49 -6.36 -0.54
C GLY A 59 -1.93 -5.28 0.43
N LEU A 60 -2.31 -5.68 1.66
CA LEU A 60 -2.63 -4.72 2.72
C LEU A 60 -1.40 -3.94 3.14
N THR A 61 -1.61 -2.66 3.44
CA THR A 61 -0.59 -1.79 4.00
C THR A 61 -0.15 -2.30 5.38
N GLU A 62 -1.13 -2.71 6.21
CA GLU A 62 -0.94 -3.18 7.59
C GLU A 62 -0.03 -4.43 7.70
N GLU A 63 -0.13 -5.38 6.77
CA GLU A 63 0.55 -6.68 6.89
C GLU A 63 1.97 -6.70 6.31
N MET A 64 2.41 -5.63 5.66
CA MET A 64 3.76 -5.55 5.11
C MET A 64 4.75 -4.81 6.02
N SER A 65 4.34 -4.49 7.27
CA SER A 65 5.11 -3.62 8.19
C SER A 65 5.49 -2.29 7.52
N LEU A 66 4.59 -1.79 6.66
CA LEU A 66 4.83 -0.58 5.90
C LEU A 66 4.32 0.60 6.72
N ILE A 67 5.23 1.49 7.07
CA ILE A 67 4.92 2.75 7.74
C ILE A 67 4.53 3.75 6.67
N LYS A 68 3.26 4.19 6.72
CA LYS A 68 2.76 5.29 5.90
C LYS A 68 2.87 6.58 6.69
N GLY A 69 3.46 7.59 6.08
CA GLY A 69 3.75 8.84 6.77
C GLY A 69 4.21 9.96 5.86
N ILE A 70 4.54 11.09 6.48
CA ILE A 70 5.14 12.24 5.82
C ILE A 70 6.66 12.13 5.93
N PHE A 71 7.37 12.33 4.81
CA PHE A 71 8.82 12.36 4.79
C PHE A 71 9.34 13.74 5.21
N GLU A 72 10.14 13.78 6.26
CA GLU A 72 10.94 14.93 6.67
C GLU A 72 12.39 14.70 6.26
N ALA A 73 12.89 15.55 5.37
CA ALA A 73 14.23 15.53 4.85
C ALA A 73 15.20 16.32 5.76
N HIS A 74 16.34 15.71 6.07
CA HIS A 74 17.45 16.36 6.73
C HIS A 74 18.48 16.87 5.72
N ARG A 75 19.19 17.94 6.06
CA ARG A 75 20.22 18.58 5.21
C ARG A 75 21.37 17.65 4.84
N ASP A 76 21.67 16.67 5.69
CA ASP A 76 22.73 15.67 5.47
C ASP A 76 22.28 14.53 4.53
N GLY A 77 21.09 14.65 3.92
CA GLY A 77 20.58 13.75 2.91
C GLY A 77 19.80 12.54 3.42
N TYR A 78 19.74 12.32 4.74
CA TYR A 78 18.83 11.34 5.35
C TYR A 78 17.46 11.99 5.64
N GLY A 79 16.49 11.19 6.08
CA GLY A 79 15.21 11.75 6.53
C GLY A 79 14.49 10.83 7.51
N PHE A 80 13.31 11.25 7.94
CA PHE A 80 12.41 10.48 8.78
C PHE A 80 11.04 10.37 8.12
N VAL A 81 10.37 9.24 8.33
CA VAL A 81 8.94 9.10 7.99
C VAL A 81 8.15 9.23 9.27
N ILE A 82 7.41 10.32 9.38
CA ILE A 82 6.48 10.60 10.48
C ILE A 82 5.17 9.85 10.21
N PRO A 83 4.85 8.79 10.97
CA PRO A 83 3.69 7.96 10.70
C PRO A 83 2.39 8.74 10.86
N GLU A 84 1.38 8.41 10.04
CA GLU A 84 0.03 8.97 10.21
C GLU A 84 -0.72 8.39 11.41
N GLU A 85 -0.31 7.19 11.86
CA GLU A 85 -0.91 6.52 13.00
C GLU A 85 -0.34 7.04 14.32
N PRO A 86 -1.18 7.55 15.24
CA PRO A 86 -0.73 7.98 16.55
C PRO A 86 -0.18 6.79 17.35
N ASN A 87 0.97 7.00 18.01
CA ASN A 87 1.79 6.01 18.76
C ASN A 87 2.74 5.13 17.94
N THR A 88 2.91 5.37 16.65
CA THR A 88 3.97 4.73 15.85
C THR A 88 5.23 5.60 15.90
N LYS A 89 6.40 4.98 16.08
CA LYS A 89 7.68 5.72 16.10
C LYS A 89 8.08 6.13 14.69
N ASP A 90 8.76 7.28 14.60
CA ASP A 90 9.33 7.76 13.36
C ASP A 90 10.34 6.76 12.78
N LEU A 91 10.27 6.58 11.47
CA LEU A 91 11.16 5.66 10.76
C LEU A 91 12.31 6.43 10.12
N PHE A 92 13.53 6.17 10.58
CA PHE A 92 14.73 6.73 9.96
C PHE A 92 14.98 6.14 8.57
N ILE A 93 15.21 7.02 7.59
CA ILE A 93 15.54 6.68 6.21
C ILE A 93 16.97 7.15 5.90
N PRO A 94 17.92 6.23 5.66
CA PRO A 94 19.28 6.62 5.30
C PRO A 94 19.34 7.27 3.91
N PRO A 95 20.39 8.06 3.59
CA PRO A 95 20.44 8.85 2.36
C PRO A 95 20.32 8.05 1.06
N ARG A 96 20.75 6.78 1.07
CA ARG A 96 20.68 5.88 -0.08
C ARG A 96 19.28 5.31 -0.32
N SER A 97 18.40 5.40 0.67
CA SER A 97 17.05 4.81 0.65
C SER A 97 15.94 5.85 0.54
N THR A 98 16.28 7.14 0.46
CA THR A 98 15.29 8.22 0.27
C THR A 98 14.62 8.15 -1.10
N LEU A 99 15.26 7.53 -2.09
CA LEU A 99 14.75 7.35 -3.46
C LEU A 99 14.26 8.66 -4.12
N GLY A 100 14.80 9.80 -3.69
CA GLY A 100 14.42 11.12 -4.17
C GLY A 100 13.16 11.72 -3.53
N ALA A 101 12.66 11.15 -2.42
CA ALA A 101 11.60 11.76 -1.62
C ALA A 101 12.00 13.16 -1.14
N MET A 102 11.08 14.10 -1.26
CA MET A 102 11.23 15.49 -0.84
C MET A 102 10.50 15.75 0.47
N GLU A 103 10.91 16.82 1.16
CA GLU A 103 10.22 17.33 2.35
C GLU A 103 8.70 17.44 2.12
N GLY A 104 7.92 16.84 3.02
CA GLY A 104 6.46 16.86 2.95
C GLY A 104 5.84 15.78 2.04
N ASP A 105 6.64 14.94 1.37
CA ASP A 105 6.11 13.87 0.54
C ASP A 105 5.40 12.81 1.39
N ARG A 106 4.26 12.34 0.90
CA ARG A 106 3.54 11.22 1.50
C ARG A 106 4.14 9.91 1.00
N VAL A 107 4.82 9.19 1.88
CA VAL A 107 5.61 8.01 1.54
C VAL A 107 5.13 6.75 2.27
N ILE A 108 5.58 5.60 1.77
CA ILE A 108 5.36 4.29 2.38
C ILE A 108 6.73 3.62 2.47
N ALA A 109 7.20 3.33 3.69
CA ALA A 109 8.56 2.87 3.96
C ALA A 109 8.60 1.65 4.90
N ARG A 110 9.71 0.89 4.85
CA ARG A 110 10.02 -0.25 5.73
C ARG A 110 11.53 -0.46 5.85
#